data_AF-A0A060BUI5-F1
#
_entry.id   AF-A0A060BUI5-F1
#
_cell.length_a   1.000
_cell.length_b   1.000
_cell.length_c   1.000
_cell.angle_alpha   90.00
_cell.angle_beta   90.00
_cell.angle_gamma   90.00
#
_symmetry.space_group_name_H-M   'P 1'
#
loop_
_entity.id
_entity.type
_entity.pdbx_description
1 polymer ?
#
loop_
_entity_poly.entity_id
_entity_poly.type
_entity_poly.pdbx_seq_one_letter_code
_entity_poly.pdbx_strand_id
1 'polypeptide(L)'
;MLVVGMTEGWFTGRRLTQFITDNAADYAEARRIINGLDCASEIAALADAYELALDPVATPVLRRGMLGAPVARLQRALGRAGQAVKADGTFGERTEAALRRFQTQNQLTADGIAGPQSWTLLLAFEETAS
;
A
#
# COMPACT_ATOMS: atom_id res chain seq x y z
N MET A 1 27.05 5.22 13.81
CA MET A 1 26.99 6.52 14.52
C MET A 1 25.60 7.15 14.40
N LEU A 2 25.07 7.41 13.19
CA LEU A 2 23.75 8.02 13.02
C LEU A 2 22.59 7.22 13.66
N VAL A 3 22.45 5.94 13.32
CA VAL A 3 21.37 5.08 13.83
C VAL A 3 21.39 4.99 15.36
N VAL A 4 22.56 4.75 15.95
CA VAL A 4 22.74 4.73 17.42
C VAL A 4 22.39 6.09 18.04
N GLY A 5 22.80 7.19 17.43
CA GLY A 5 22.44 8.53 17.92
C GLY A 5 20.93 8.81 17.85
N MET A 6 20.21 8.24 16.87
CA MET A 6 18.75 8.36 16.78
C MET A 6 18.02 7.49 17.80
N THR A 7 18.53 6.29 18.08
CA THR A 7 17.92 5.39 19.07
C THR A 7 18.13 5.91 20.49
N GLU A 8 19.30 6.51 20.75
CA GLU A 8 19.66 7.05 22.07
C GLU A 8 19.30 8.53 22.26
N GLY A 9 18.87 9.22 21.18
CA GLY A 9 18.43 10.62 21.22
C GLY A 9 19.54 11.65 21.41
N TRP A 10 20.77 11.33 20.98
CA TRP A 10 21.95 12.18 21.15
C TRP A 10 21.89 13.53 20.41
N PHE A 11 21.07 13.63 19.36
CA PHE A 11 21.00 14.84 18.52
C PHE A 11 20.01 15.88 19.05
N THR A 12 18.84 15.45 19.53
CA THR A 12 17.73 16.36 19.89
C THR A 12 17.04 16.00 21.21
N GLY A 13 17.56 15.00 21.95
CA GLY A 13 16.92 14.47 23.16
C GLY A 13 15.70 13.60 22.90
N ARG A 14 15.33 13.39 21.63
CA ARG A 14 14.20 12.56 21.20
C ARG A 14 14.71 11.26 20.58
N ARG A 15 14.01 10.16 20.86
CA ARG A 15 14.41 8.81 20.44
C ARG A 15 13.50 8.30 19.34
N LEU A 16 14.05 7.51 18.42
CA LEU A 16 13.29 6.91 17.33
C LEU A 16 12.10 6.09 17.83
N THR A 17 12.28 5.37 18.94
CA THR A 17 11.25 4.55 19.60
C THR A 17 10.08 5.35 20.18
N GLN A 18 10.17 6.68 20.26
CA GLN A 18 9.04 7.53 20.65
C GLN A 18 8.03 7.73 19.52
N PHE A 19 8.44 7.46 18.27
CA PHE A 19 7.63 7.71 17.08
C PHE A 19 7.39 6.43 16.26
N ILE A 20 8.34 5.50 16.27
CA ILE A 20 8.21 4.23 15.54
C ILE A 20 8.29 3.09 16.55
N THR A 21 7.22 2.31 16.60
CA THR A 21 7.01 1.17 17.49
C THR A 21 6.55 -0.03 16.68
N ASP A 22 6.48 -1.20 17.32
CA ASP A 22 6.02 -2.42 16.66
C ASP A 22 4.56 -2.34 16.15
N ASN A 23 3.75 -1.39 16.64
CA ASN A 23 2.32 -1.31 16.34
C ASN A 23 1.88 0.04 15.75
N ALA A 24 2.78 1.02 15.66
CA ALA A 24 2.47 2.36 15.15
C ALA A 24 3.76 3.06 14.72
N ALA A 25 3.69 3.80 13.62
CA ALA A 25 4.77 4.64 13.12
C ALA A 25 4.27 6.05 12.78
N ASP A 26 4.96 7.07 13.30
CA ASP A 26 4.78 8.47 12.93
C ASP A 26 6.05 9.00 12.24
N TYR A 27 6.09 8.81 10.93
CA TYR A 27 7.25 9.17 10.10
C TYR A 27 7.51 10.68 10.04
N ALA A 28 6.45 11.49 10.13
CA ALA A 28 6.57 12.94 10.07
C ALA A 28 7.25 13.48 11.33
N GLU A 29 6.79 13.03 12.50
CA GLU A 29 7.33 13.47 13.78
C GLU A 29 8.72 12.89 14.08
N ALA A 30 8.98 11.67 13.63
CA ALA A 30 10.30 11.03 13.73
C ALA A 30 11.42 11.87 13.09
N ARG A 31 11.11 12.68 12.06
CA ARG A 31 12.09 13.50 11.35
C ARG A 31 12.79 14.53 12.25
N ARG A 32 12.16 14.91 13.37
CA ARG A 32 12.70 15.81 14.40
C ARG A 32 13.97 15.30 15.06
N ILE A 33 14.29 14.01 14.94
CA ILE A 33 15.49 13.42 15.53
C ILE A 33 16.77 13.84 14.79
N ILE A 34 16.66 14.29 13.53
CA ILE A 34 17.82 14.69 12.72
C ILE A 34 17.87 16.22 12.55
N ASN A 35 17.02 16.76 11.69
CA ASN A 35 17.03 18.18 11.29
C ASN A 35 15.60 18.74 11.33
N GLY A 36 14.91 18.72 12.47
CA GLY A 36 13.56 19.30 12.59
C GLY A 36 12.50 18.66 11.68
N LEU A 37 11.58 19.47 11.14
CA LEU A 37 10.42 19.01 10.33
C LEU A 37 10.54 19.34 8.84
N ASP A 38 11.70 19.80 8.37
CA ASP A 38 11.88 20.13 6.95
C ASP A 38 11.63 18.90 6.07
N CYS A 39 10.75 19.06 5.08
CA CYS A 39 10.27 18.00 4.19
C CYS A 39 9.67 16.77 4.91
N ALA A 40 9.27 16.88 6.19
CA ALA A 40 8.77 15.75 6.97
C ALA A 40 7.53 15.10 6.33
N SER A 41 6.64 15.90 5.74
CA SER A 41 5.46 15.41 5.02
C SER A 41 5.81 14.59 3.77
N GLU A 42 6.80 15.04 2.98
CA GLU A 42 7.24 14.34 1.78
C GLU A 42 7.92 13.01 2.14
N ILE A 43 8.78 13.02 3.16
CA ILE A 43 9.44 11.80 3.66
C ILE A 43 8.42 10.82 4.24
N ALA A 44 7.44 11.31 5.01
CA ALA A 44 6.37 10.47 5.54
C ALA A 44 5.53 9.84 4.43
N ALA A 45 5.13 10.62 3.42
CA ALA A 45 4.38 10.10 2.28
C ALA A 45 5.16 9.02 1.50
N LEU A 46 6.48 9.17 1.37
CA LEU A 46 7.34 8.14 0.78
C LEU A 46 7.40 6.87 1.64
N ALA A 47 7.52 7.02 2.96
CA ALA A 47 7.53 5.90 3.89
C ALA A 47 6.20 5.14 3.86
N ASP A 48 5.06 5.84 3.95
CA ASP A 48 3.73 5.26 3.87
C ASP A 48 3.51 4.52 2.55
N ALA A 49 3.91 5.11 1.43
CA ALA A 49 3.82 4.47 0.12
C ALA A 49 4.70 3.20 0.04
N TYR A 50 5.86 3.21 0.70
CA TYR A 50 6.76 2.07 0.74
C TYR A 50 6.22 0.95 1.65
N GLU A 51 5.73 1.28 2.84
CA GLU A 51 5.10 0.31 3.74
C GLU A 51 3.87 -0.34 3.12
N LEU A 52 3.02 0.45 2.47
CA LEU A 52 1.87 -0.04 1.72
C LEU A 52 2.28 -0.96 0.56
N ALA A 53 3.42 -0.69 -0.07
CA ALA A 53 3.96 -1.54 -1.12
C ALA A 53 4.63 -2.81 -0.57
N LEU A 54 5.17 -2.76 0.64
CA LEU A 54 5.80 -3.88 1.34
C LEU A 54 4.80 -4.78 2.04
N ASP A 55 3.66 -4.25 2.48
CA ASP A 55 2.63 -5.02 3.15
C ASP A 55 1.92 -5.92 2.13
N PRO A 56 2.14 -7.25 2.20
CA PRO A 56 1.53 -8.19 1.28
C PRO A 56 0.02 -8.36 1.52
N VAL A 57 -0.52 -7.77 2.59
CA VAL A 57 -1.95 -7.79 2.97
C VAL A 57 -2.60 -6.43 2.73
N ALA A 58 -1.86 -5.31 2.77
CA ALA A 58 -2.43 -3.99 2.58
C ALA A 58 -3.35 -3.90 1.36
N THR A 59 -4.50 -3.26 1.53
CA THR A 59 -5.59 -3.19 0.54
C THR A 59 -5.78 -1.76 0.04
N PRO A 60 -4.78 -1.20 -0.67
CA PRO A 60 -4.84 0.18 -1.11
C PRO A 60 -6.00 0.41 -2.06
N VAL A 61 -6.60 1.58 -2.00
CA VAL A 61 -7.62 2.00 -2.96
C VAL A 61 -6.95 2.27 -4.31
N LEU A 62 -7.10 1.36 -5.27
CA LEU A 62 -6.51 1.50 -6.60
C LEU A 62 -7.54 1.94 -7.65
N ARG A 63 -7.11 2.82 -8.56
CA ARG A 63 -7.94 3.33 -9.67
C ARG A 63 -7.12 3.56 -10.93
N ARG A 64 -7.81 3.76 -12.06
CA ARG A 64 -7.17 4.04 -13.35
C ARG A 64 -6.12 5.16 -13.26
N GLY A 65 -4.97 4.92 -13.88
CA GLY A 65 -3.82 5.85 -13.89
C GLY A 65 -2.78 5.57 -12.80
N MET A 66 -3.06 4.69 -11.84
CA MET A 66 -2.06 4.22 -10.87
C MET A 66 -1.11 3.19 -11.48
N LEU A 67 0.09 3.11 -10.91
CA LEU A 67 1.18 2.26 -11.39
C LEU A 67 1.86 1.54 -10.21
N GLY A 68 2.64 0.50 -10.52
CA GLY A 68 3.58 -0.13 -9.59
C GLY A 68 3.13 -1.46 -9.01
N ALA A 69 3.85 -1.91 -7.98
CA ALA A 69 3.66 -3.22 -7.35
C ALA A 69 2.22 -3.48 -6.84
N PRO A 70 1.51 -2.50 -6.24
CA PRO A 70 0.12 -2.69 -5.82
C PRO A 70 -0.82 -3.04 -6.98
N VAL A 71 -0.62 -2.39 -8.14
CA VAL A 71 -1.41 -2.67 -9.36
C VAL A 71 -1.09 -4.05 -9.92
N ALA A 72 0.18 -4.44 -9.95
CA ALA A 72 0.57 -5.78 -10.39
C ALA A 72 0.01 -6.88 -9.47
N ARG A 73 -0.12 -6.60 -8.16
CA ARG A 73 -0.80 -7.49 -7.20
C ARG A 73 -2.30 -7.59 -7.51
N LEU A 74 -2.99 -6.47 -7.69
CA LEU A 74 -4.40 -6.46 -8.09
C LEU A 74 -4.64 -7.26 -9.38
N GLN A 75 -3.82 -7.04 -10.41
CA GLN A 75 -3.94 -7.75 -11.69
C GLN A 75 -3.71 -9.27 -11.54
N ARG A 76 -2.75 -9.69 -10.71
CA ARG A 76 -2.55 -11.12 -10.40
C ARG A 76 -3.76 -11.72 -9.66
N ALA A 77 -4.29 -11.02 -8.66
CA ALA A 77 -5.46 -11.47 -7.92
C ALA A 77 -6.70 -11.58 -8.83
N LEU A 78 -6.93 -10.60 -9.71
CA LEU A 78 -7.97 -10.65 -10.74
C LEU A 78 -7.77 -11.85 -11.68
N GLY A 79 -6.53 -12.13 -12.09
CA GLY A 79 -6.20 -13.32 -12.88
C GLY A 79 -6.56 -14.63 -12.19
N ARG A 80 -6.29 -14.76 -10.89
CA ARG A 80 -6.68 -15.92 -10.07
C ARG A 80 -8.19 -16.03 -9.93
N ALA A 81 -8.89 -14.90 -9.81
CA ALA A 81 -10.35 -14.83 -9.84
C ALA A 81 -10.96 -15.03 -11.25
N GLY A 82 -10.18 -15.52 -12.21
CA GLY A 82 -10.64 -15.88 -13.55
C GLY A 82 -10.80 -14.72 -14.53
N GLN A 83 -10.31 -13.51 -14.21
CA GLN A 83 -10.36 -12.39 -15.13
C GLN A 83 -9.17 -12.38 -16.10
N ALA A 84 -9.44 -12.07 -17.37
CA ALA A 84 -8.39 -11.91 -18.37
C ALA A 84 -7.70 -10.54 -18.25
N VAL A 85 -6.64 -10.48 -17.44
CA VAL A 85 -5.80 -9.27 -17.30
C VAL A 85 -4.32 -9.66 -17.22
N LYS A 86 -3.45 -8.85 -17.83
CA LYS A 86 -2.00 -9.01 -17.72
C LYS A 86 -1.50 -8.25 -16.50
N ALA A 87 -0.63 -8.87 -15.71
CA ALA A 87 0.04 -8.23 -14.59
C ALA A 87 1.26 -7.42 -15.08
N ASP A 88 1.03 -6.21 -15.58
CA ASP A 88 2.06 -5.28 -16.07
C ASP A 88 2.33 -4.11 -15.10
N GLY A 89 1.61 -4.06 -13.98
CA GLY A 89 1.74 -3.00 -12.98
C GLY A 89 1.16 -1.66 -13.43
N THR A 90 0.40 -1.61 -14.53
CA THR A 90 -0.23 -0.39 -15.05
C THR A 90 -1.75 -0.48 -14.98
N PHE A 91 -2.40 0.41 -14.23
CA PHE A 91 -3.86 0.40 -14.09
C PHE A 91 -4.47 1.15 -15.27
N GLY A 92 -4.53 0.48 -16.43
CA GLY A 92 -5.17 0.96 -17.64
C GLY A 92 -6.63 0.52 -17.78
N GLU A 93 -7.22 0.84 -18.93
CA GLU A 93 -8.61 0.50 -19.28
C GLU A 93 -8.90 -1.00 -19.17
N ARG A 94 -7.96 -1.87 -19.56
CA ARG A 94 -8.13 -3.33 -19.45
C ARG A 94 -8.25 -3.80 -18.00
N THR A 95 -7.44 -3.23 -17.09
CA THR A 95 -7.50 -3.55 -15.66
C THR A 95 -8.79 -3.03 -15.04
N GLU A 96 -9.22 -1.82 -15.43
CA GLU A 96 -10.51 -1.27 -14.99
C GLU A 96 -11.69 -2.16 -15.45
N ALA A 97 -11.71 -2.55 -16.72
CA ALA A 97 -12.76 -3.41 -17.26
C ALA A 97 -12.77 -4.80 -16.59
N ALA A 98 -11.61 -5.39 -16.33
CA ALA A 98 -11.48 -6.65 -15.59
C ALA A 98 -11.99 -6.52 -14.15
N LEU A 99 -11.66 -5.42 -13.47
CA LEU A 99 -12.12 -5.15 -12.12
C LEU A 99 -13.64 -4.93 -12.07
N ARG A 100 -14.20 -4.14 -12.99
CA ARG A 100 -15.66 -3.94 -13.08
C ARG A 100 -16.40 -5.25 -13.30
N ARG A 101 -15.88 -6.12 -14.17
CA ARG A 101 -16.44 -7.48 -14.40
C ARG A 101 -16.41 -8.32 -13.14
N PHE A 102 -15.27 -8.36 -12.44
CA PHE A 102 -15.14 -9.04 -11.16
C PHE A 102 -16.14 -8.51 -10.14
N GLN A 103 -16.27 -7.19 -10.01
CA GLN A 103 -17.22 -6.54 -9.11
C GLN A 103 -18.66 -6.94 -9.46
N THR A 104 -19.06 -6.85 -10.73
CA THR A 104 -20.41 -7.26 -11.18
C THR A 104 -20.68 -8.74 -10.90
N GLN A 105 -19.73 -9.62 -11.19
CA GLN A 105 -19.89 -11.06 -10.97
C GLN A 105 -20.07 -11.42 -9.50
N ASN A 106 -19.47 -10.64 -8.60
CA ASN A 106 -19.55 -10.84 -7.16
C ASN A 106 -20.54 -9.89 -6.47
N GLN A 107 -21.49 -9.31 -7.23
CA GLN A 107 -22.56 -8.45 -6.69
C GLN A 107 -22.06 -7.21 -5.94
N LEU A 108 -20.85 -6.74 -6.26
CA LEU A 108 -20.31 -5.47 -5.78
C LEU A 108 -20.73 -4.33 -6.71
N THR A 109 -20.64 -3.10 -6.20
CA THR A 109 -20.76 -1.91 -7.03
C THR A 109 -19.61 -1.88 -8.04
N ALA A 110 -19.93 -1.91 -9.33
CA ALA A 110 -18.96 -1.97 -10.42
C ALA A 110 -18.36 -0.59 -10.74
N ASP A 111 -17.75 0.06 -9.74
CA ASP A 111 -17.18 1.41 -9.82
C ASP A 111 -15.81 1.45 -10.53
N GLY A 112 -15.16 0.30 -10.71
CA GLY A 112 -13.82 0.21 -11.29
C GLY A 112 -12.70 0.66 -10.34
N ILE A 113 -12.98 0.73 -9.04
CA ILE A 113 -12.03 1.11 -7.98
C ILE A 113 -11.80 -0.10 -7.07
N ALA A 114 -10.54 -0.48 -6.87
CA ALA A 114 -10.20 -1.60 -5.99
C ALA A 114 -10.19 -1.11 -4.54
N GLY A 115 -11.39 -1.04 -3.94
CA GLY A 115 -11.58 -0.72 -2.53
C GLY A 115 -11.56 -1.95 -1.61
N PRO A 116 -11.76 -1.77 -0.29
CA PRO A 116 -11.70 -2.85 0.70
C PRO A 116 -12.58 -4.05 0.35
N GLN A 117 -13.81 -3.85 -0.10
CA GLN A 117 -14.72 -4.93 -0.48
C GLN A 117 -14.21 -5.76 -1.66
N SER A 118 -13.59 -5.11 -2.66
CA SER A 118 -12.99 -5.82 -3.79
C SER A 118 -11.80 -6.66 -3.33
N TRP A 119 -10.95 -6.09 -2.47
CA TRP A 119 -9.81 -6.79 -1.91
C TRP A 119 -10.20 -7.97 -1.02
N THR A 120 -11.22 -7.84 -0.16
CA THR A 120 -11.70 -8.95 0.68
C THR A 120 -12.04 -10.18 -0.16
N LEU A 121 -12.77 -10.00 -1.27
CA LEU A 121 -13.10 -11.11 -2.14
C LEU A 121 -11.88 -11.64 -2.90
N LEU A 122 -11.05 -10.75 -3.44
CA LEU A 122 -9.83 -11.16 -4.14
C LEU A 122 -8.89 -11.98 -3.25
N LEU A 123 -8.74 -11.62 -1.98
CA LEU A 123 -7.95 -12.37 -1.00
C LEU A 123 -8.58 -13.72 -0.66
N ALA A 124 -9.90 -13.82 -0.56
CA ALA A 124 -10.58 -15.10 -0.38
C ALA A 124 -10.34 -16.08 -1.55
N PHE A 125 -10.25 -15.56 -2.78
CA PHE A 125 -9.83 -16.34 -3.95
C PHE A 125 -8.35 -16.75 -3.92
N GLU A 126 -7.48 -16.02 -3.21
CA GLU A 126 -6.08 -16.41 -3.01
C GLU A 126 -5.94 -17.55 -2.00
N GLU A 127 -6.69 -17.53 -0.91
CA GLU A 127 -6.67 -18.58 0.13
C GLU A 127 -7.24 -19.91 -0.37
N THR A 128 -8.26 -19.87 -1.24
CA THR A 128 -8.88 -21.09 -1.80
C THR A 128 -8.05 -21.77 -2.90
N ALA A 129 -7.02 -21.09 -3.41
CA ALA A 129 -6.13 -21.59 -4.44
C ALA A 129 -4.80 -22.16 -3.88
N SER A 130 -4.65 -22.22 -2.55
CA SER A 130 -3.50 -22.78 -1.85
C SER A 130 -3.81 -24.11 -1.18
#